data_AF-A0A534AUP5-F1
#
_entry.id   AF-A0A534AUP5-F1
#
_cell.length_a   1.000
_cell.length_b   1.000
_cell.length_c   1.000
_cell.angle_alpha   90.00
_cell.angle_beta   90.00
_cell.angle_gamma   90.00
#
_symmetry.space_group_name_H-M   'P 1'
#
loop_
_entity.id
_entity.type
_entity.pdbx_description
1 polymer ?
#
loop_
_entity_poly.entity_id
_entity_poly.type
_entity_poly.pdbx_seq_one_letter_code
_entity_poly.pdbx_strand_id
1 'polypeptide(L)'
;MAVGAALSADDLRLADNPFAPAYGHEYRHGAVPTREAKLHMDEWDRVHGASAARLRRHTVLAFGGGIDGIGVTSGTPKVYLVFYGSQWTGGGDPNGAATYLQNLFTGLGTGGEHWSGTMTQYCDGPTVPRGATTCNTANTPHVGYPSVGALAGVWFDTAAPSPSSATISQLAQEAVNAAAHFGNTTAASNRYAQYVVVSPSGTHPDGFGSANFCAWHSYTTSSYGDLPYTNMPYVTDLGASCGENFVNPGSAGLLDGFSIVNGHEYAETLTDQLPAGGWTTRSGSENGDLCAWISSGQGAAANVSMGNGAYAMQSTWSNDTSQCDISHNIL
;
A
#
# COMPACT_ATOMS: atom_id res chain seq x y z
N MET A 1 13.39 -30.28 15.77
CA MET A 1 12.08 -30.74 15.25
C MET A 1 11.02 -29.84 15.85
N ALA A 2 10.66 -28.77 15.13
CA ALA A 2 9.57 -27.89 15.55
C ALA A 2 8.26 -28.58 15.15
N VAL A 3 7.44 -28.91 16.14
CA VAL A 3 6.09 -29.42 15.93
C VAL A 3 5.28 -28.28 15.35
N GLY A 4 4.92 -28.38 14.07
CA GLY A 4 4.00 -27.44 13.43
C GLY A 4 2.67 -27.47 14.19
N ALA A 5 2.25 -26.32 14.70
CA ALA A 5 0.89 -26.16 15.17
C ALA A 5 -0.04 -26.38 13.96
N ALA A 6 -0.94 -27.35 14.06
CA ALA A 6 -1.97 -27.56 13.06
C ALA A 6 -2.82 -26.28 12.96
N LEU A 7 -2.97 -25.75 11.73
CA LEU A 7 -3.91 -24.69 11.42
C LEU A 7 -5.31 -25.18 11.81
N SER A 8 -6.00 -24.46 12.70
CA SER A 8 -7.42 -24.71 12.98
C SER A 8 -8.23 -24.37 11.75
N ALA A 9 -9.37 -25.02 11.54
CA ALA A 9 -10.37 -24.65 10.53
C ALA A 9 -10.98 -23.24 10.74
N ASP A 10 -10.49 -22.48 11.74
CA ASP A 10 -10.98 -21.17 12.17
C ASP A 10 -10.24 -19.96 11.53
N ASP A 11 -9.07 -20.15 10.93
CA ASP A 11 -8.25 -19.09 10.33
C ASP A 11 -8.46 -19.03 8.81
N LEU A 12 -9.56 -18.41 8.36
CA LEU A 12 -9.71 -18.03 6.94
C LEU A 12 -8.70 -16.91 6.65
N ARG A 13 -7.78 -17.15 5.73
CA ARG A 13 -6.86 -16.14 5.19
C ARG A 13 -7.62 -15.27 4.19
N LEU A 14 -7.16 -14.03 3.98
CA LEU A 14 -7.64 -13.21 2.86
C LEU A 14 -7.58 -13.97 1.52
N ALA A 15 -6.51 -14.74 1.31
CA ALA A 15 -6.32 -15.59 0.14
C ALA A 15 -7.32 -16.75 0.01
N ASP A 16 -8.18 -17.01 1.01
CA ASP A 16 -9.23 -18.03 0.94
C ASP A 16 -10.55 -17.47 0.40
N ASN A 17 -10.74 -16.15 0.43
CA ASN A 17 -11.93 -15.49 -0.11
C ASN A 17 -11.81 -15.44 -1.65
N PRO A 18 -12.68 -16.13 -2.42
CA PRO A 18 -12.54 -16.23 -3.87
C PRO A 18 -12.77 -14.91 -4.62
N PHE A 19 -13.25 -13.88 -3.94
CA PHE A 19 -13.40 -12.53 -4.49
C PHE A 19 -12.21 -11.62 -4.18
N ALA A 20 -11.33 -12.02 -3.25
CA ALA A 20 -10.15 -11.25 -2.93
C ALA A 20 -9.16 -11.28 -4.11
N PRO A 21 -8.52 -10.15 -4.46
CA PRO A 21 -7.59 -10.13 -5.59
C PRO A 21 -6.36 -11.03 -5.41
N ALA A 22 -6.02 -11.36 -4.16
CA ALA A 22 -4.95 -12.29 -3.80
C ALA A 22 -5.35 -13.77 -3.93
N TYR A 23 -6.62 -14.10 -4.17
CA TYR A 23 -7.06 -15.49 -4.35
C TYR A 23 -6.40 -16.13 -5.58
N GLY A 24 -5.54 -17.13 -5.36
CA GLY A 24 -4.72 -17.73 -6.41
C GLY A 24 -3.54 -16.86 -6.88
N HIS A 25 -3.31 -15.73 -6.23
CA HIS A 25 -2.28 -14.73 -6.52
C HIS A 25 -1.65 -14.21 -5.22
N GLU A 26 -1.15 -15.12 -4.37
CA GLU A 26 -0.65 -14.81 -3.02
C GLU A 26 0.44 -13.71 -2.97
N TYR A 27 1.09 -13.40 -4.08
CA TYR A 27 2.09 -12.33 -4.19
C TYR A 27 1.51 -10.91 -4.17
N ARG A 28 0.19 -10.77 -4.40
CA ARG A 28 -0.55 -9.50 -4.34
C ARG A 28 -0.90 -9.17 -2.89
N HIS A 29 0.12 -8.93 -2.08
CA HIS A 29 -0.07 -8.52 -0.69
C HIS A 29 -0.72 -7.13 -0.65
N GLY A 30 -1.62 -6.91 0.33
CA GLY A 30 -2.27 -5.63 0.51
C GLY A 30 -3.12 -5.13 -0.67
N ALA A 31 -3.52 -6.02 -1.58
CA ALA A 31 -4.09 -5.59 -2.85
C ALA A 31 -5.39 -4.80 -2.67
N VAL A 32 -5.41 -3.51 -3.02
CA VAL A 32 -6.65 -2.72 -3.01
C VAL A 32 -7.66 -3.35 -3.97
N PRO A 33 -8.77 -3.94 -3.49
CA PRO A 33 -9.78 -4.49 -4.38
C PRO A 33 -10.51 -3.36 -5.12
N THR A 34 -11.11 -3.66 -6.27
CA THR A 34 -12.14 -2.75 -6.80
C THR A 34 -13.29 -2.65 -5.79
N ARG A 35 -14.05 -1.56 -5.84
CA ARG A 35 -15.18 -1.36 -4.92
C ARG A 35 -16.22 -2.47 -5.01
N GLU A 36 -16.48 -2.97 -6.21
CA GLU A 36 -17.41 -4.07 -6.44
C GLU A 36 -16.86 -5.37 -5.85
N ALA A 37 -15.57 -5.65 -6.03
CA ALA A 37 -14.92 -6.82 -5.43
C ALA A 37 -14.94 -6.75 -3.91
N LYS A 38 -14.71 -5.57 -3.31
CA LYS A 38 -14.84 -5.36 -1.87
C LYS A 38 -16.22 -5.71 -1.34
N LEU A 39 -17.28 -5.28 -2.04
CA LEU A 39 -18.66 -5.62 -1.65
C LEU A 39 -18.90 -7.14 -1.67
N HIS A 40 -18.34 -7.85 -2.65
CA HIS A 40 -18.41 -9.30 -2.71
C HIS A 40 -17.58 -9.98 -1.63
N MET A 41 -16.41 -9.45 -1.32
CA MET A 41 -15.57 -9.94 -0.22
C MET A 41 -16.30 -9.82 1.12
N ASP A 42 -16.88 -8.65 1.40
CA ASP A 42 -17.63 -8.38 2.64
C ASP A 42 -18.84 -9.28 2.80
N GLU A 43 -19.58 -9.49 1.71
CA GLU A 43 -20.73 -10.40 1.72
C GLU A 43 -20.30 -11.85 1.93
N TRP A 44 -19.20 -12.28 1.30
CA TRP A 44 -18.66 -13.62 1.50
C TRP A 44 -18.22 -13.84 2.95
N ASP A 45 -17.49 -12.89 3.54
CA ASP A 45 -17.03 -12.96 4.93
C ASP A 45 -18.22 -13.03 5.91
N ARG A 46 -19.28 -12.24 5.64
CA ARG A 46 -20.52 -12.23 6.42
C ARG A 46 -21.22 -13.59 6.39
N VAL A 47 -21.28 -14.23 5.23
CA VAL A 47 -21.97 -15.53 5.04
C VAL A 47 -21.14 -16.70 5.57
N HIS A 48 -19.81 -16.64 5.48
CA HIS A 48 -18.88 -17.71 5.91
C HIS A 48 -18.41 -17.55 7.36
N GLY A 49 -19.24 -16.94 8.21
CA GLY A 49 -19.10 -17.04 9.67
C GLY A 49 -18.12 -16.07 10.31
N ALA A 50 -17.82 -14.91 9.72
CA ALA A 50 -17.20 -13.81 10.45
C ALA A 50 -18.20 -13.22 11.47
N SER A 51 -18.31 -13.80 12.67
CA SER A 51 -19.11 -13.18 13.75
C SER A 51 -18.55 -11.79 14.11
N ALA A 52 -19.37 -10.86 14.62
CA ALA A 52 -18.90 -9.53 15.00
C ALA A 52 -17.77 -9.53 16.06
N ALA A 53 -17.72 -10.56 16.91
CA ALA A 53 -16.61 -10.80 17.86
C ALA A 53 -15.35 -11.40 17.20
N ARG A 54 -15.51 -12.13 16.09
CA ARG A 54 -14.45 -12.63 15.22
C ARG A 54 -13.81 -11.45 14.47
N LEU A 55 -14.61 -10.60 13.81
CA LEU A 55 -14.14 -9.38 13.11
C LEU A 55 -13.27 -8.45 14.01
N ARG A 56 -13.58 -8.34 15.31
CA ARG A 56 -12.77 -7.55 16.27
C ARG A 56 -11.46 -8.20 16.73
N ARG A 57 -11.33 -9.54 16.62
CA ARG A 57 -10.08 -10.26 16.92
C ARG A 57 -9.18 -10.43 15.68
N HIS A 58 -9.77 -10.30 14.49
CA HIS A 58 -9.07 -10.34 13.20
C HIS A 58 -8.66 -8.95 12.70
N THR A 59 -8.80 -7.89 13.50
CA THR A 59 -8.44 -6.52 13.09
C THR A 59 -7.22 -5.97 13.82
N VAL A 60 -6.80 -6.58 14.94
CA VAL A 60 -5.55 -6.18 15.59
C VAL A 60 -4.37 -6.69 14.77
N LEU A 61 -3.52 -5.77 14.32
CA LEU A 61 -2.28 -6.09 13.62
C LEU A 61 -1.25 -6.61 14.61
N ALA A 62 -0.49 -7.62 14.20
CA ALA A 62 0.58 -8.21 14.97
C ALA A 62 1.86 -8.25 14.12
N PHE A 63 3.00 -8.00 14.76
CA PHE A 63 4.29 -8.00 14.09
C PHE A 63 4.68 -9.40 13.59
N GLY A 64 5.03 -9.51 12.31
CA GLY A 64 5.41 -10.73 11.61
C GLY A 64 6.83 -11.20 11.96
N GLY A 65 7.63 -10.37 12.62
CA GLY A 65 9.01 -10.69 13.01
C GLY A 65 10.08 -10.28 12.00
N GLY A 66 9.67 -9.62 10.92
CA GLY A 66 10.51 -9.17 9.82
C GLY A 66 10.99 -10.27 8.88
N ILE A 67 11.37 -9.86 7.67
CA ILE A 67 12.14 -10.65 6.70
C ILE A 67 13.51 -9.98 6.58
N ASP A 68 14.59 -10.75 6.75
CA ASP A 68 15.97 -10.21 6.77
C ASP A 68 16.17 -9.04 7.75
N GLY A 69 15.42 -9.06 8.86
CA GLY A 69 15.46 -8.01 9.89
C GLY A 69 14.68 -6.74 9.53
N ILE A 70 13.93 -6.76 8.43
CA ILE A 70 13.10 -5.66 7.94
C ILE A 70 11.65 -5.98 8.21
N GLY A 71 10.99 -5.15 9.02
CA GLY A 71 9.56 -5.26 9.29
C GLY A 71 8.79 -4.05 8.79
N VAL A 72 9.25 -2.86 9.18
CA VAL A 72 8.62 -1.59 8.83
C VAL A 72 9.66 -0.66 8.20
N THR A 73 9.19 0.40 7.54
CA THR A 73 10.05 1.50 7.09
C THR A 73 10.44 2.37 8.29
N SER A 74 11.31 1.86 9.18
CA SER A 74 11.65 2.47 10.48
C SER A 74 12.61 3.67 10.41
N GLY A 75 12.56 4.40 9.31
CA GLY A 75 13.27 5.64 9.04
C GLY A 75 12.43 6.51 8.12
N THR A 76 12.93 7.67 7.70
CA THR A 76 12.18 8.55 6.79
C THR A 76 11.86 7.82 5.48
N PRO A 77 10.58 7.63 5.13
CA PRO A 77 10.19 6.97 3.89
C PRO A 77 10.70 7.71 2.66
N LYS A 78 11.10 6.95 1.63
CA LYS A 78 11.57 7.48 0.35
C LYS A 78 10.81 6.82 -0.79
N VAL A 79 9.89 7.55 -1.40
CA VAL A 79 9.09 7.11 -2.54
C VAL A 79 9.78 7.50 -3.84
N TYR A 80 10.01 6.51 -4.69
CA TYR A 80 10.50 6.69 -6.05
C TYR A 80 9.37 6.39 -7.02
N LEU A 81 8.92 7.40 -7.76
CA LEU A 81 7.91 7.23 -8.80
C LEU A 81 8.57 6.84 -10.11
N VAL A 82 8.15 5.71 -10.66
CA VAL A 82 8.68 5.13 -11.90
C VAL A 82 7.54 5.06 -12.92
N PHE A 83 7.47 6.06 -13.79
CA PHE A 83 6.50 6.12 -14.87
C PHE A 83 6.98 5.24 -16.02
N TYR A 84 6.55 3.98 -16.00
CA TYR A 84 7.07 2.91 -16.85
C TYR A 84 6.50 3.02 -18.25
N GLY A 85 7.35 3.26 -19.25
CA GLY A 85 7.00 3.17 -20.66
C GLY A 85 7.03 4.48 -21.44
N SER A 86 7.36 4.40 -22.73
CA SER A 86 7.35 5.54 -23.66
C SER A 86 5.98 6.19 -23.82
N GLN A 87 4.88 5.49 -23.52
CA GLN A 87 3.51 6.04 -23.57
C GLN A 87 3.33 7.28 -22.70
N TRP A 88 4.10 7.47 -21.63
CA TRP A 88 4.06 8.67 -20.80
C TRP A 88 4.42 9.96 -21.56
N THR A 89 5.08 9.86 -22.72
CA THR A 89 5.35 10.99 -23.64
C THR A 89 4.33 11.12 -24.78
N GLY A 90 3.47 10.11 -24.95
CA GLY A 90 2.60 9.93 -26.11
C GLY A 90 1.11 9.91 -25.77
N GLY A 91 0.69 10.48 -24.64
CA GLY A 91 -0.71 10.56 -24.22
C GLY A 91 -1.16 9.46 -23.25
N GLY A 92 -0.22 8.70 -22.67
CA GLY A 92 -0.49 7.70 -21.62
C GLY A 92 -0.87 8.29 -20.27
N ASP A 93 -0.92 9.62 -20.13
CA ASP A 93 -1.39 10.34 -18.95
C ASP A 93 -2.52 11.33 -19.31
N PRO A 94 -3.70 10.84 -19.76
CA PRO A 94 -4.80 11.71 -20.20
C PRO A 94 -5.37 12.62 -19.09
N ASN A 95 -5.17 12.28 -17.81
CA ASN A 95 -5.79 12.97 -16.68
C ASN A 95 -4.77 13.70 -15.78
N GLY A 96 -3.46 13.63 -16.07
CA GLY A 96 -2.43 14.31 -15.29
C GLY A 96 -2.04 13.59 -13.98
N ALA A 97 -2.21 12.27 -13.94
CA ALA A 97 -1.85 11.41 -12.83
C ALA A 97 -0.38 11.54 -12.43
N ALA A 98 0.53 11.74 -13.39
CA ALA A 98 1.95 11.85 -13.06
C ALA A 98 2.25 13.08 -12.20
N THR A 99 1.64 14.22 -12.54
CA THR A 99 1.79 15.45 -11.76
C THR A 99 1.08 15.32 -10.41
N TYR A 100 -0.09 14.69 -10.39
CA TYR A 100 -0.87 14.48 -9.17
C TYR A 100 -0.12 13.62 -8.14
N LEU A 101 0.45 12.48 -8.55
CA LEU A 101 1.22 11.60 -7.66
C LEU A 101 2.50 12.27 -7.16
N GLN A 102 3.21 13.02 -8.01
CA GLN A 102 4.38 13.79 -7.58
C GLN A 102 4.01 14.81 -6.49
N ASN A 103 2.89 15.52 -6.67
CA ASN A 103 2.42 16.48 -5.68
C ASN A 103 1.96 15.80 -4.38
N LEU A 104 1.25 14.67 -4.47
CA LEU A 104 0.85 13.87 -3.30
C LEU A 104 2.07 13.50 -2.45
N PHE A 105 3.08 12.85 -3.04
CA PHE A 105 4.26 12.41 -2.28
C PHE A 105 5.19 13.55 -1.87
N THR A 106 5.16 14.69 -2.57
CA THR A 106 5.81 15.92 -2.09
C THR A 106 5.07 16.49 -0.87
N GLY A 107 3.75 16.33 -0.80
CA GLY A 107 2.89 16.86 0.25
C GLY A 107 2.85 16.02 1.52
N LEU A 108 2.95 14.69 1.42
CA LEU A 108 2.86 13.78 2.57
C LEU A 108 3.85 14.15 3.68
N GLY A 109 3.38 14.21 4.92
CA GLY A 109 4.13 14.66 6.10
C GLY A 109 4.43 16.16 6.18
N THR A 110 3.92 16.97 5.24
CA THR A 110 4.04 18.43 5.28
C THR A 110 2.73 19.08 5.76
N GLY A 111 2.81 20.34 6.20
CA GLY A 111 1.63 21.06 6.69
C GLY A 111 1.10 20.57 8.04
N GLY A 112 1.82 19.67 8.71
CA GLY A 112 1.41 19.09 10.00
C GLY A 112 0.25 18.11 9.87
N GLU A 113 0.11 17.44 8.71
CA GLU A 113 -0.91 16.43 8.51
C GLU A 113 -0.69 15.22 9.43
N HIS A 114 -1.78 14.65 9.95
CA HIS A 114 -1.76 13.58 10.93
C HIS A 114 -2.14 12.21 10.35
N TRP A 115 -2.40 12.12 9.04
CA TRP A 115 -2.66 10.86 8.36
C TRP A 115 -1.40 9.99 8.35
N SER A 116 -0.22 10.56 8.04
CA SER A 116 1.05 9.81 8.16
C SER A 116 1.39 9.43 9.59
N GLY A 117 0.83 10.15 10.58
CA GLY A 117 0.94 9.82 12.00
C GLY A 117 0.31 8.48 12.36
N THR A 118 -0.61 7.94 11.55
CA THR A 118 -1.20 6.63 11.85
C THR A 118 -0.16 5.53 11.73
N MET A 119 0.75 5.61 10.75
CA MET A 119 1.76 4.59 10.55
C MET A 119 2.88 4.65 11.60
N THR A 120 3.13 5.81 12.24
CA THR A 120 4.22 5.99 13.21
C THR A 120 4.04 5.20 14.51
N GLN A 121 2.90 4.53 14.71
CA GLN A 121 2.68 3.62 15.84
C GLN A 121 3.32 2.23 15.64
N TYR A 122 3.64 1.88 14.40
CA TYR A 122 4.17 0.58 14.05
C TYR A 122 5.70 0.60 14.08
N CYS A 123 6.29 -0.49 14.58
CA CYS A 123 7.71 -0.57 14.87
C CYS A 123 8.32 -1.90 14.44
N ASP A 124 9.64 -1.93 14.31
CA ASP A 124 10.40 -3.16 14.16
C ASP A 124 11.67 -3.13 15.04
N GLY A 125 12.57 -4.08 14.81
CA GLY A 125 13.86 -4.15 15.49
C GLY A 125 13.99 -5.29 16.49
N PRO A 126 15.19 -5.46 17.07
CA PRO A 126 15.56 -6.67 17.81
C PRO A 126 14.80 -6.89 19.12
N THR A 127 14.14 -5.85 19.63
CA THR A 127 13.35 -5.90 20.88
C THR A 127 11.85 -6.06 20.63
N VAL A 128 11.41 -6.10 19.36
CA VAL A 128 10.00 -6.29 19.00
C VAL A 128 9.79 -7.78 18.67
N PRO A 129 9.16 -8.58 19.55
CA PRO A 129 8.96 -9.99 19.27
C PRO A 129 7.89 -10.20 18.20
N ARG A 130 8.03 -11.27 17.42
CA ARG A 130 6.94 -11.77 16.55
C ARG A 130 5.66 -11.96 17.38
N GLY A 131 4.55 -11.46 16.87
CA GLY A 131 3.24 -11.46 17.54
C GLY A 131 3.01 -10.27 18.46
N ALA A 132 3.95 -9.32 18.57
CA ALA A 132 3.71 -8.06 19.29
C ALA A 132 2.53 -7.31 18.64
N THR A 133 1.63 -6.79 19.47
CA THR A 133 0.47 -5.98 19.02
C THR A 133 0.58 -4.52 19.44
N THR A 134 1.67 -4.15 20.13
CA THR A 134 1.98 -2.80 20.59
C THR A 134 3.48 -2.56 20.50
N CYS A 135 3.87 -1.29 20.44
CA CYS A 135 5.25 -0.86 20.34
C CYS A 135 5.67 -0.04 21.56
N ASN A 136 6.94 -0.14 21.95
CA ASN A 136 7.48 0.70 23.01
C ASN A 136 8.16 1.93 22.41
N THR A 137 7.46 3.07 22.45
CA THR A 137 7.92 4.35 21.90
C THR A 137 9.26 4.85 22.46
N ALA A 138 9.72 4.36 23.62
CA ALA A 138 10.98 4.79 24.20
C ALA A 138 12.22 4.09 23.60
N ASN A 139 12.07 2.92 22.97
CA ASN A 139 13.23 2.11 22.60
C ASN A 139 13.09 1.22 21.36
N THR A 140 11.97 1.26 20.65
CA THR A 140 11.80 0.56 19.36
C THR A 140 11.88 1.54 18.19
N PRO A 141 12.60 1.22 17.10
CA PRO A 141 12.50 1.96 15.84
C PRO A 141 11.07 1.91 15.28
N HIS A 142 10.46 3.08 15.09
CA HIS A 142 9.11 3.23 14.51
C HIS A 142 9.16 3.67 13.06
N VAL A 143 8.07 3.46 12.32
CA VAL A 143 7.87 4.05 11.00
C VAL A 143 8.16 5.56 11.07
N GLY A 144 9.01 6.05 10.17
CA GLY A 144 9.38 7.47 10.15
C GLY A 144 8.27 8.36 9.60
N TYR A 145 8.06 9.51 10.23
CA TYR A 145 7.21 10.57 9.69
C TYR A 145 7.95 11.35 8.57
N PRO A 146 7.39 11.48 7.36
CA PRO A 146 8.06 12.15 6.23
C PRO A 146 7.94 13.68 6.31
N SER A 147 8.49 14.30 7.36
CA SER A 147 8.30 15.73 7.71
C SER A 147 8.58 16.79 6.62
N VAL A 148 9.18 16.38 5.49
CA VAL A 148 9.57 17.24 4.37
C VAL A 148 9.04 16.73 3.02
N GLY A 149 8.08 15.81 3.03
CA GLY A 149 7.70 15.05 1.84
C GLY A 149 8.32 13.66 1.85
N ALA A 150 7.62 12.70 1.23
CA ALA A 150 8.10 11.34 1.01
C ALA A 150 8.74 11.15 -0.38
N LEU A 151 8.51 12.05 -1.34
CA LEU A 151 9.04 11.93 -2.70
C LEU A 151 10.58 12.08 -2.71
N ALA A 152 11.27 11.01 -3.10
CA ALA A 152 12.72 10.95 -3.18
C ALA A 152 13.25 10.99 -4.63
N GLY A 153 12.44 10.61 -5.61
CA GLY A 153 12.84 10.65 -7.01
C GLY A 153 11.70 10.37 -7.98
N VAL A 154 11.87 10.84 -9.20
CA VAL A 154 10.92 10.65 -10.30
C VAL A 154 11.71 10.23 -11.52
N TRP A 155 11.28 9.14 -12.15
CA TRP A 155 11.85 8.67 -13.41
C TRP A 155 10.73 8.33 -14.38
N PHE A 156 10.77 8.95 -15.56
CA PHE A 156 10.01 8.52 -16.71
C PHE A 156 10.88 7.57 -17.52
N ASP A 157 10.67 6.26 -17.37
CA ASP A 157 11.38 5.26 -18.17
C ASP A 157 10.76 5.17 -19.56
N THR A 158 11.19 6.06 -20.45
CA THR A 158 10.66 6.15 -21.81
C THR A 158 11.53 5.42 -22.82
N ALA A 159 12.49 4.59 -22.37
CA ALA A 159 13.43 3.90 -23.26
C ALA A 159 12.74 2.84 -24.14
N ALA A 160 11.65 2.25 -23.64
CA ALA A 160 10.83 1.27 -24.33
C ALA A 160 9.35 1.49 -23.98
N PRO A 161 8.39 0.95 -24.75
CA PRO A 161 7.00 0.95 -24.33
C PRO A 161 6.79 0.04 -23.12
N SER A 162 5.93 0.46 -22.18
CA SER A 162 5.46 -0.45 -21.12
C SER A 162 4.68 -1.59 -21.78
N PRO A 163 4.86 -2.84 -21.34
CA PRO A 163 4.05 -3.96 -21.80
C PRO A 163 2.55 -3.67 -21.64
N SER A 164 1.75 -4.05 -22.63
CA SER A 164 0.29 -3.87 -22.57
C SER A 164 -0.35 -4.69 -21.44
N SER A 165 0.29 -5.78 -21.03
CA SER A 165 -0.04 -6.55 -19.83
C SER A 165 1.25 -7.03 -19.19
N ALA A 166 1.87 -6.17 -18.38
CA ALA A 166 3.13 -6.48 -17.71
C ALA A 166 2.96 -7.67 -16.76
N THR A 167 3.89 -8.61 -16.78
CA THR A 167 3.93 -9.69 -15.78
C THR A 167 4.48 -9.17 -14.46
N ILE A 168 4.25 -9.92 -13.38
CA ILE A 168 4.85 -9.63 -12.07
C ILE A 168 6.38 -9.50 -12.18
N SER A 169 7.01 -10.38 -12.98
CA SER A 169 8.47 -10.37 -13.16
C SER A 169 8.96 -9.13 -13.92
N GLN A 170 8.17 -8.59 -14.85
CA GLN A 170 8.50 -7.34 -15.53
C GLN A 170 8.37 -6.13 -14.59
N LEU A 171 7.35 -6.12 -13.73
CA LEU A 171 7.17 -5.07 -12.71
C LEU A 171 8.31 -5.10 -11.68
N ALA A 172 8.64 -6.28 -11.16
CA ALA A 172 9.76 -6.47 -10.24
C ALA A 172 11.11 -6.06 -10.88
N GLN A 173 11.33 -6.47 -12.14
CA GLN A 173 12.54 -6.06 -12.86
C GLN A 173 12.60 -4.54 -13.07
N GLU A 174 11.46 -3.89 -13.29
CA GLU A 174 11.42 -2.43 -13.42
C GLU A 174 11.75 -1.72 -12.10
N ALA A 175 11.33 -2.25 -10.96
CA ALA A 175 11.79 -1.76 -9.65
C ALA A 175 13.31 -1.90 -9.48
N VAL A 176 13.92 -2.99 -9.95
CA VAL A 176 15.39 -3.17 -9.95
C VAL A 176 16.08 -2.17 -10.88
N ASN A 177 15.52 -1.90 -12.06
CA ASN A 177 16.03 -0.90 -12.99
C ASN A 177 15.97 0.50 -12.37
N ALA A 178 14.86 0.83 -11.72
CA ALA A 178 14.69 2.09 -11.01
C ALA A 178 15.69 2.25 -9.87
N ALA A 179 15.91 1.20 -9.07
CA ALA A 179 16.93 1.22 -8.03
C ALA A 179 18.32 1.54 -8.61
N ALA A 180 18.69 0.93 -9.74
CA ALA A 180 19.92 1.27 -10.44
C ALA A 180 19.93 2.73 -10.97
N HIS A 181 18.83 3.19 -11.56
CA HIS A 181 18.68 4.55 -12.10
C HIS A 181 18.91 5.61 -11.03
N PHE A 182 18.31 5.44 -9.84
CA PHE A 182 18.46 6.36 -8.72
C PHE A 182 19.76 6.17 -7.93
N GLY A 183 20.63 5.24 -8.33
CA GLY A 183 21.89 4.95 -7.64
C GLY A 183 21.72 4.19 -6.31
N ASN A 184 20.55 3.63 -6.04
CA ASN A 184 20.26 2.81 -4.87
C ASN A 184 20.76 1.37 -5.07
N THR A 185 22.07 1.20 -5.22
CA THR A 185 22.68 -0.09 -5.60
C THR A 185 23.12 -0.95 -4.42
N THR A 186 22.58 -0.73 -3.22
CA THR A 186 22.89 -1.49 -2.00
C THR A 186 21.67 -1.70 -1.13
N ALA A 187 21.66 -2.75 -0.29
CA ALA A 187 20.58 -2.98 0.68
C ALA A 187 20.39 -1.77 1.61
N ALA A 188 21.48 -1.12 2.03
CA ALA A 188 21.44 0.06 2.88
C ALA A 188 20.73 1.26 2.21
N SER A 189 20.98 1.51 0.92
CA SER A 189 20.28 2.58 0.19
C SER A 189 18.79 2.31 0.02
N ASN A 190 18.40 1.03 -0.06
CA ASN A 190 17.02 0.58 -0.28
C ASN A 190 16.21 0.36 1.01
N ARG A 191 16.85 0.38 2.20
CA ARG A 191 16.19 0.05 3.48
C ARG A 191 14.91 0.84 3.76
N TYR A 192 14.79 2.07 3.25
CA TYR A 192 13.60 2.92 3.42
C TYR A 192 12.99 3.38 2.09
N ALA A 193 13.35 2.70 1.00
CA ALA A 193 12.82 3.00 -0.32
C ALA A 193 11.48 2.29 -0.54
N GLN A 194 10.63 2.86 -1.38
CA GLN A 194 9.50 2.21 -2.05
C GLN A 194 9.53 2.62 -3.51
N TYR A 195 9.49 1.64 -4.42
CA TYR A 195 9.43 1.88 -5.86
C TYR A 195 8.00 1.74 -6.36
N VAL A 196 7.35 2.85 -6.70
CA VAL A 196 6.00 2.82 -7.28
C VAL A 196 6.13 2.74 -8.79
N VAL A 197 5.86 1.56 -9.35
CA VAL A 197 5.87 1.33 -10.79
C VAL A 197 4.50 1.71 -11.34
N VAL A 198 4.42 2.89 -11.95
CA VAL A 198 3.19 3.47 -12.48
C VAL A 198 3.06 3.12 -13.96
N SER A 199 2.05 2.33 -14.29
CA SER A 199 1.76 1.95 -15.68
C SER A 199 0.87 3.01 -16.36
N PRO A 200 1.06 3.29 -17.66
CA PRO A 200 0.31 4.32 -18.38
C PRO A 200 -1.10 3.85 -18.72
N SER A 201 -2.00 4.79 -19.02
CA SER A 201 -3.38 4.52 -19.44
C SER A 201 -3.43 3.55 -20.63
N GLY A 202 -4.42 2.66 -20.62
CA GLY A 202 -4.66 1.63 -21.63
C GLY A 202 -3.82 0.36 -21.46
N THR A 203 -3.02 0.26 -20.40
CA THR A 203 -2.27 -0.96 -20.05
C THR A 203 -2.92 -1.73 -18.91
N HIS A 204 -2.64 -3.02 -18.82
CA HIS A 204 -3.28 -3.98 -17.91
C HIS A 204 -2.21 -4.77 -17.14
N PRO A 205 -1.32 -4.09 -16.37
CA PRO A 205 -0.27 -4.76 -15.63
C PRO A 205 -0.87 -5.77 -14.66
N ASP A 206 -0.34 -6.99 -14.67
CA ASP A 206 -0.80 -8.11 -13.86
C ASP A 206 -2.31 -8.39 -13.99
N GLY A 207 -2.91 -8.09 -15.15
CA GLY A 207 -4.33 -8.34 -15.42
C GLY A 207 -5.29 -7.27 -14.87
N PHE A 208 -4.78 -6.08 -14.50
CA PHE A 208 -5.60 -4.92 -14.13
C PHE A 208 -6.79 -4.74 -15.10
N GLY A 209 -7.97 -4.46 -14.55
CA GLY A 209 -9.24 -4.40 -15.30
C GLY A 209 -10.01 -5.73 -15.43
N SER A 210 -9.35 -6.88 -15.24
CA SER A 210 -10.03 -8.18 -15.16
C SER A 210 -9.77 -8.95 -13.86
N ALA A 211 -8.75 -8.56 -13.09
CA ALA A 211 -8.31 -9.22 -11.88
C ALA A 211 -8.81 -8.58 -10.56
N ASN A 212 -9.84 -7.72 -10.62
CA ASN A 212 -10.54 -7.17 -9.45
C ASN A 212 -9.68 -6.37 -8.44
N PHE A 213 -8.49 -5.88 -8.81
CA PHE A 213 -7.69 -4.96 -8.01
C PHE A 213 -7.52 -3.59 -8.65
N CYS A 214 -7.11 -2.61 -7.84
CA CYS A 214 -6.73 -1.27 -8.23
C CYS A 214 -5.21 -1.04 -8.10
N ALA A 215 -4.57 -1.61 -7.09
CA ALA A 215 -3.12 -1.73 -6.96
C ALA A 215 -2.79 -2.91 -6.04
N TRP A 216 -1.50 -3.18 -5.87
CA TRP A 216 -0.94 -4.05 -4.85
C TRP A 216 0.55 -3.74 -4.70
N HIS A 217 1.15 -4.14 -3.59
CA HIS A 217 2.58 -4.06 -3.38
C HIS A 217 3.17 -5.43 -3.03
N SER A 218 4.47 -5.55 -3.21
CA SER A 218 5.24 -6.75 -2.96
C SER A 218 6.72 -6.38 -2.85
N TYR A 219 7.61 -7.37 -2.83
CA TYR A 219 9.04 -7.12 -2.90
C TYR A 219 9.74 -8.09 -3.84
N THR A 220 10.95 -7.71 -4.26
CA THR A 220 11.85 -8.57 -5.02
C THR A 220 13.25 -8.53 -4.45
N THR A 221 13.95 -9.67 -4.47
CA THR A 221 15.34 -9.77 -4.02
C THR A 221 16.27 -9.61 -5.22
N SER A 222 17.25 -8.72 -5.10
CA SER A 222 18.23 -8.43 -6.16
C SER A 222 19.66 -8.32 -5.61
N SER A 223 20.62 -8.02 -6.49
CA SER A 223 21.99 -7.65 -6.07
C SER A 223 22.03 -6.36 -5.22
N TYR A 224 20.95 -5.58 -5.20
CA TYR A 224 20.83 -4.34 -4.42
C TYR A 224 20.07 -4.53 -3.10
N GLY A 225 19.84 -5.79 -2.69
CA GLY A 225 19.01 -6.16 -1.55
C GLY A 225 17.56 -6.38 -1.94
N ASP A 226 16.70 -6.47 -0.93
CA ASP A 226 15.25 -6.56 -1.09
C ASP A 226 14.66 -5.19 -1.42
N LEU A 227 13.85 -5.14 -2.46
CA LEU A 227 13.26 -3.93 -3.01
C LEU A 227 11.74 -4.04 -2.91
N PRO A 228 11.10 -3.28 -2.00
CA PRO A 228 9.65 -3.16 -2.01
C PRO A 228 9.20 -2.35 -3.23
N TYR A 229 8.15 -2.81 -3.90
CA TYR A 229 7.59 -2.14 -5.05
C TYR A 229 6.07 -2.23 -5.08
N THR A 230 5.45 -1.23 -5.67
CA THR A 230 4.00 -1.17 -5.90
C THR A 230 3.73 -1.31 -7.39
N ASN A 231 2.80 -2.20 -7.75
CA ASN A 231 2.13 -2.15 -9.05
C ASN A 231 1.03 -1.10 -8.99
N MET A 232 1.23 0.04 -9.63
CA MET A 232 0.23 1.12 -9.72
C MET A 232 -0.28 1.27 -11.16
N PRO A 233 -1.34 0.55 -11.54
CA PRO A 233 -2.04 0.78 -12.80
C PRO A 233 -2.59 2.21 -12.92
N TYR A 234 -2.98 2.59 -14.14
CA TYR A 234 -3.64 3.87 -14.38
C TYR A 234 -5.11 3.81 -13.92
N VAL A 235 -5.35 3.96 -12.62
CA VAL A 235 -6.62 3.62 -11.95
C VAL A 235 -7.87 4.32 -12.51
N THR A 236 -7.74 5.49 -13.15
CA THR A 236 -8.88 6.15 -13.81
C THR A 236 -9.41 5.39 -15.03
N ASP A 237 -8.68 4.41 -15.56
CA ASP A 237 -9.20 3.52 -16.61
C ASP A 237 -10.37 2.64 -16.09
N LEU A 238 -10.47 2.45 -14.77
CA LEU A 238 -11.62 1.79 -14.12
C LEU A 238 -12.53 2.79 -13.39
N GLY A 239 -12.28 4.09 -13.51
CA GLY A 239 -13.07 5.17 -12.94
C GLY A 239 -13.51 4.91 -11.50
N ALA A 240 -14.82 4.97 -11.26
CA ALA A 240 -15.38 4.86 -9.92
C ALA A 240 -15.09 3.51 -9.23
N SER A 241 -14.82 2.43 -9.97
CA SER A 241 -14.46 1.12 -9.40
C SER A 241 -13.12 1.16 -8.67
N CYS A 242 -12.23 2.08 -9.06
CA CYS A 242 -10.96 2.35 -8.38
C CYS A 242 -10.88 3.76 -7.78
N GLY A 243 -12.03 4.29 -7.34
CA GLY A 243 -12.07 5.44 -6.45
C GLY A 243 -12.17 6.80 -7.11
N GLU A 244 -12.39 6.88 -8.43
CA GLU A 244 -12.78 8.15 -9.04
C GLU A 244 -14.04 8.70 -8.37
N ASN A 245 -13.98 9.98 -7.97
CA ASN A 245 -15.03 10.71 -7.27
C ASN A 245 -15.46 10.11 -5.93
N PHE A 246 -14.58 9.38 -5.25
CA PHE A 246 -14.94 8.70 -4.00
C PHE A 246 -15.15 9.68 -2.83
N VAL A 247 -14.36 10.74 -2.75
CA VAL A 247 -14.44 11.78 -1.71
C VAL A 247 -14.97 13.09 -2.30
N ASN A 248 -14.43 13.48 -3.46
CA ASN A 248 -14.72 14.74 -4.12
C ASN A 248 -15.63 14.51 -5.33
N PRO A 249 -16.70 15.29 -5.54
CA PRO A 249 -17.55 15.12 -6.72
C PRO A 249 -16.98 15.83 -7.96
N GLY A 250 -17.30 15.29 -9.15
CA GLY A 250 -17.02 15.92 -10.44
C GLY A 250 -15.53 16.02 -10.75
N SER A 251 -15.11 17.03 -11.52
CA SER A 251 -13.70 17.11 -11.96
C SER A 251 -12.68 17.21 -10.80
N ALA A 252 -13.11 17.61 -9.60
CA ALA A 252 -12.25 17.64 -8.42
C ALA A 252 -11.90 16.24 -7.90
N GLY A 253 -12.75 15.23 -8.15
CA GLY A 253 -12.53 13.85 -7.72
C GLY A 253 -12.02 12.91 -8.80
N LEU A 254 -11.73 13.43 -10.00
CA LEU A 254 -11.23 12.63 -11.12
C LEU A 254 -9.99 11.81 -10.73
N LEU A 255 -9.16 12.33 -9.82
CA LEU A 255 -7.92 11.68 -9.39
C LEU A 255 -7.97 11.18 -7.93
N ASP A 256 -9.14 11.17 -7.28
CA ASP A 256 -9.30 10.63 -5.91
C ASP A 256 -8.73 9.21 -5.79
N GLY A 257 -9.00 8.38 -6.80
CA GLY A 257 -8.49 7.01 -6.89
C GLY A 257 -6.97 6.93 -6.81
N PHE A 258 -6.23 7.85 -7.42
CA PHE A 258 -4.77 7.82 -7.38
C PHE A 258 -4.23 8.05 -5.97
N SER A 259 -4.79 8.99 -5.20
CA SER A 259 -4.32 9.26 -3.85
C SER A 259 -4.84 8.25 -2.83
N ILE A 260 -6.06 7.76 -2.98
CA ILE A 260 -6.61 6.71 -2.12
C ILE A 260 -5.84 5.40 -2.32
N VAL A 261 -5.74 4.92 -3.56
CA VAL A 261 -5.14 3.62 -3.88
C VAL A 261 -3.63 3.65 -3.66
N ASN A 262 -2.90 4.67 -4.15
CA ASN A 262 -1.46 4.70 -3.91
C ASN A 262 -1.12 5.03 -2.45
N GLY A 263 -1.98 5.80 -1.76
CA GLY A 263 -1.86 6.06 -0.32
C GLY A 263 -2.05 4.80 0.52
N HIS A 264 -2.96 3.91 0.12
CA HIS A 264 -3.13 2.58 0.72
C HIS A 264 -1.85 1.76 0.63
N GLU A 265 -1.34 1.54 -0.59
CA GLU A 265 -0.11 0.76 -0.82
C GLU A 265 1.12 1.38 -0.16
N TYR A 266 1.16 2.71 -0.08
CA TYR A 266 2.19 3.43 0.67
C TYR A 266 2.11 3.10 2.16
N ALA A 267 0.93 3.25 2.77
CA ALA A 267 0.74 3.01 4.20
C ALA A 267 1.07 1.56 4.58
N GLU A 268 0.73 0.61 3.71
CA GLU A 268 1.00 -0.81 3.91
C GLU A 268 2.49 -1.13 3.75
N THR A 269 3.15 -0.63 2.69
CA THR A 269 4.62 -0.75 2.55
C THR A 269 5.36 -0.13 3.74
N LEU A 270 4.84 0.92 4.36
CA LEU A 270 5.46 1.47 5.56
C LEU A 270 5.37 0.50 6.75
N THR A 271 4.26 -0.20 6.91
CA THR A 271 3.99 -1.05 8.08
C THR A 271 4.32 -2.52 7.86
N ASP A 272 4.50 -2.96 6.63
CA ASP A 272 4.90 -4.28 6.21
C ASP A 272 5.76 -4.18 4.94
N GLN A 273 7.00 -3.76 5.12
CA GLN A 273 7.84 -3.39 3.99
C GLN A 273 8.18 -4.58 3.09
N LEU A 274 8.33 -5.77 3.66
CA LEU A 274 8.55 -7.01 2.92
C LEU A 274 7.44 -8.00 3.31
N PRO A 275 6.28 -7.96 2.63
CA PRO A 275 5.13 -8.75 3.05
C PRO A 275 5.37 -10.27 3.04
N ALA A 276 4.90 -11.03 4.02
CA ALA A 276 4.18 -10.64 5.24
C ALA A 276 5.12 -10.60 6.48
N GLY A 277 6.08 -9.66 6.49
CA GLY A 277 7.13 -9.55 7.51
C GLY A 277 6.84 -8.56 8.64
N GLY A 278 6.09 -7.51 8.35
CA GLY A 278 5.69 -6.44 9.26
C GLY A 278 4.34 -6.68 9.91
N TRP A 279 3.47 -5.69 9.92
CA TRP A 279 2.27 -5.69 10.77
C TRP A 279 1.02 -6.10 10.01
N THR A 280 0.56 -7.32 10.28
CA THR A 280 -0.65 -7.88 9.65
C THR A 280 -1.56 -8.49 10.69
N THR A 281 -2.84 -8.61 10.34
CA THR A 281 -3.78 -9.43 11.10
C THR A 281 -3.44 -10.91 10.94
N ARG A 282 -4.02 -11.78 11.78
CA ARG A 282 -3.84 -13.23 11.63
C ARG A 282 -4.32 -13.78 10.28
N SER A 283 -5.28 -13.11 9.65
CA SER A 283 -5.80 -13.45 8.31
C SER A 283 -4.96 -12.89 7.17
N GLY A 284 -3.90 -12.13 7.48
CA GLY A 284 -2.99 -11.52 6.51
C GLY A 284 -3.40 -10.13 6.05
N SER A 285 -4.46 -9.53 6.61
CA SER A 285 -4.87 -8.16 6.26
C SER A 285 -3.90 -7.14 6.84
N GLU A 286 -3.56 -6.14 6.06
CA GLU A 286 -2.70 -5.03 6.43
C GLU A 286 -3.51 -3.83 6.94
N ASN A 287 -2.85 -2.70 7.23
CA ASN A 287 -3.52 -1.54 7.82
C ASN A 287 -4.46 -0.83 6.82
N GLY A 288 -4.14 -0.83 5.53
CA GLY A 288 -4.97 -0.26 4.47
C GLY A 288 -6.19 -1.13 4.18
N ASP A 289 -5.99 -2.44 4.08
CA ASP A 289 -7.01 -3.46 3.80
C ASP A 289 -8.26 -3.31 4.69
N LEU A 290 -8.03 -3.17 6.00
CA LEU A 290 -9.08 -3.09 7.00
C LEU A 290 -9.97 -1.84 6.84
N CYS A 291 -9.49 -0.85 6.11
CA CYS A 291 -10.11 0.47 5.96
C CYS A 291 -10.46 0.81 4.51
N ALA A 292 -10.35 -0.17 3.60
CA ALA A 292 -10.65 0.01 2.20
C ALA A 292 -12.12 0.41 1.97
N TRP A 293 -12.31 1.47 1.18
CA TRP A 293 -13.61 1.94 0.66
C TRP A 293 -14.68 2.31 1.71
N ILE A 294 -14.28 2.80 2.88
CA ILE A 294 -15.22 3.36 3.85
C ILE A 294 -15.69 4.74 3.37
N SER A 295 -16.97 4.85 3.02
CA SER A 295 -17.57 6.08 2.45
C SER A 295 -18.28 6.97 3.47
N SER A 296 -18.59 6.45 4.66
CA SER A 296 -19.30 7.22 5.70
C SER A 296 -19.05 6.63 7.10
N GLY A 297 -19.22 7.46 8.13
CA GLY A 297 -19.02 7.06 9.52
C GLY A 297 -17.55 7.06 9.95
N GLN A 298 -17.22 6.27 10.98
CA GLN A 298 -15.85 6.13 11.49
C GLN A 298 -14.93 5.62 10.38
N GLY A 299 -13.79 6.28 10.19
CA GLY A 299 -12.80 5.90 9.18
C GLY A 299 -13.20 6.25 7.74
N ALA A 300 -14.28 7.01 7.51
CA ALA A 300 -14.62 7.45 6.17
C ALA A 300 -13.43 8.17 5.49
N ALA A 301 -13.20 7.86 4.22
CA ALA A 301 -12.22 8.57 3.41
C ALA A 301 -12.55 10.07 3.38
N ALA A 302 -11.52 10.90 3.40
CA ALA A 302 -11.65 12.34 3.45
C ALA A 302 -10.45 13.03 2.81
N ASN A 303 -10.57 14.34 2.59
CA ASN A 303 -9.43 15.15 2.17
C ASN A 303 -8.48 15.38 3.34
N VAL A 304 -7.24 14.94 3.21
CA VAL A 304 -6.14 15.26 4.14
C VAL A 304 -5.45 16.52 3.64
N SER A 305 -5.42 17.56 4.48
CA SER A 305 -4.74 18.82 4.17
C SER A 305 -3.25 18.70 4.44
N MET A 306 -2.46 18.93 3.40
CA MET A 306 -0.99 18.90 3.38
C MET A 306 -0.45 20.31 3.11
N GLY A 307 0.87 20.48 3.17
CA GLY A 307 1.51 21.79 2.94
C GLY A 307 1.34 22.35 1.53
N ASN A 308 0.98 21.52 0.55
CA ASN A 308 0.84 21.90 -0.86
C ASN A 308 -0.57 21.71 -1.45
N GLY A 309 -1.57 21.37 -0.63
CA GLY A 309 -2.93 21.10 -1.10
C GLY A 309 -3.66 20.12 -0.20
N ALA A 310 -4.80 19.62 -0.67
CA ALA A 310 -5.52 18.55 0.00
C ALA A 310 -5.79 17.42 -0.98
N TYR A 311 -5.69 16.18 -0.49
CA TYR A 311 -5.82 14.97 -1.31
C TYR A 311 -6.81 14.02 -0.65
N ALA A 312 -7.62 13.35 -1.47
CA ALA A 312 -8.53 12.32 -0.98
C ALA A 312 -7.72 11.10 -0.51
N MET A 313 -7.81 10.78 0.77
CA MET A 313 -7.15 9.62 1.37
C MET A 313 -8.19 8.73 2.04
N GLN A 314 -7.99 7.43 2.01
CA GLN A 314 -8.68 6.54 2.95
C GLN A 314 -8.02 6.62 4.32
N SER A 315 -8.76 6.24 5.35
CA SER A 315 -8.17 5.97 6.66
C SER A 315 -7.30 4.70 6.61
N THR A 316 -6.46 4.54 7.63
CA THR A 316 -5.66 3.34 7.84
C THR A 316 -5.94 2.81 9.25
N TRP A 317 -5.82 1.50 9.44
CA TRP A 317 -6.09 0.90 10.74
C TRP A 317 -5.07 1.36 11.77
N SER A 318 -5.56 1.63 12.97
CA SER A 318 -4.77 2.00 14.13
C SER A 318 -4.97 0.98 15.24
N ASN A 319 -3.89 0.34 15.68
CA ASN A 319 -3.93 -0.53 16.85
C ASN A 319 -4.20 0.27 18.13
N ASP A 320 -3.67 1.49 18.22
CA ASP A 320 -3.82 2.37 19.38
C ASP A 320 -5.28 2.72 19.67
N THR A 321 -6.10 2.90 18.63
CA THR A 321 -7.54 3.24 18.76
C THR A 321 -8.47 2.07 18.46
N SER A 322 -7.91 0.98 17.91
CA SER A 322 -8.64 -0.20 17.41
C SER A 322 -9.74 0.18 16.39
N GLN A 323 -9.44 1.15 15.53
CA GLN A 323 -10.34 1.72 14.53
C GLN A 323 -9.57 2.12 13.26
N CYS A 324 -10.32 2.34 12.19
CA CYS A 324 -9.81 3.02 11.00
C CYS A 324 -9.72 4.53 11.26
N ASP A 325 -8.52 5.08 11.25
CA ASP A 325 -8.25 6.48 11.56
C ASP A 325 -7.70 7.23 10.34
N ILE A 326 -8.30 8.38 10.06
CA ILE A 326 -7.79 9.33 9.04
C ILE A 326 -6.70 10.25 9.62
N SER A 327 -6.50 10.21 10.94
CA SER A 327 -5.61 11.10 11.68
C SER A 327 -5.19 10.44 12.99
N HIS A 328 -3.90 10.46 13.29
CA HIS A 328 -3.31 9.96 14.52
C HIS A 328 -2.16 10.86 14.99
N ASN A 329 -1.84 10.84 16.28
CA ASN A 329 -0.70 11.60 16.79
C ASN A 329 0.61 11.09 16.17
N ILE A 330 1.51 12.01 15.83
CA ILE A 330 2.86 11.68 15.36
C ILE A 330 3.69 11.26 16.57
N LEU A 331 4.30 10.08 16.51
CA LEU A 331 5.14 9.51 17.57
C LEU A 331 6.64 9.68 17.30
#